data_AF-A0A1Z1M4K6-F1
#
_entry.id   AF-A0A1Z1M4K6-F1
#
_cell.length_a   1.000
_cell.length_b   1.000
_cell.length_c   1.000
_cell.angle_alpha   90.00
_cell.angle_beta   90.00
_cell.angle_gamma   90.00
#
_symmetry.space_group_name_H-M   'P 1'
#
loop_
_entity.id
_entity.type
_entity.pdbx_description
1 polymer ?
#
loop_
_entity_poly.entity_id
_entity_poly.type
_entity_poly.pdbx_seq_one_letter_code
_entity_poly.pdbx_strand_id
1 'polypeptide(L)' 'MNKGTKIKQIRKSGFRARTKTVSGKRIIKYRRKKKRNKLSI' A
#
# COMPACT_ATOMS: atom_id res chain seq x y z
N MET A 1 -23.17 1.18 -4.03
CA MET A 1 -21.80 1.45 -3.53
C MET A 1 -21.50 0.48 -2.38
N ASN A 2 -21.03 -0.74 -2.70
CA ASN A 2 -20.80 -1.77 -1.67
C ASN A 2 -19.63 -1.34 -0.77
N LYS A 3 -19.93 -1.08 0.50
CA LYS A 3 -19.03 -0.46 1.48
C LYS A 3 -17.83 -1.38 1.76
N GLY A 4 -16.70 -1.15 1.09
CA GLY A 4 -15.44 -1.74 1.50
C GLY A 4 -15.12 -1.29 2.93
N THR A 5 -14.93 -2.23 3.86
CA THR A 5 -14.59 -1.86 5.24
C THR A 5 -13.15 -1.38 5.32
N LYS A 6 -12.86 -0.46 6.28
CA LYS A 6 -11.49 0.01 6.57
C LYS A 6 -10.52 -1.16 6.76
N ILE A 7 -10.99 -2.24 7.40
CA ILE A 7 -10.21 -3.47 7.61
C ILE A 7 -9.82 -4.13 6.28
N LYS A 8 -10.76 -4.27 5.33
CA LYS A 8 -10.49 -4.86 4.01
C LYS A 8 -9.48 -4.00 3.23
N GLN A 9 -9.59 -2.69 3.32
CA GLN A 9 -8.66 -1.75 2.67
C GLN A 9 -7.23 -1.88 3.23
N ILE A 10 -7.07 -1.87 4.56
CA ILE A 10 -5.76 -2.00 5.22
C ILE A 10 -5.12 -3.34 4.89
N ARG A 11 -5.88 -4.45 4.94
CA ARG A 11 -5.37 -5.79 4.62
C ARG A 11 -4.87 -5.89 3.18
N LYS A 12 -5.58 -5.28 2.22
CA LYS A 12 -5.21 -5.36 0.80
C LYS A 12 -4.04 -4.44 0.45
N SER A 13 -4.01 -3.24 1.04
CA SER A 13 -3.21 -2.14 0.49
C SER A 13 -2.39 -1.35 1.49
N GLY A 14 -2.50 -1.67 2.79
CA GLY A 14 -1.74 -1.04 3.87
C GLY A 14 -0.25 -1.35 3.81
N PHE A 15 0.53 -0.58 4.57
CA PHE A 15 1.99 -0.58 4.47
C PHE A 15 2.61 -1.96 4.73
N ARG A 16 2.16 -2.66 5.79
CA ARG A 16 2.63 -4.01 6.13
C ARG A 16 2.33 -5.03 5.03
N ALA A 17 1.18 -4.92 4.37
CA ALA A 17 0.84 -5.79 3.24
C ALA A 17 1.76 -5.54 2.03
N ARG A 18 2.16 -4.28 1.81
CA ARG A 18 3.13 -3.91 0.76
C ARG A 18 4.55 -4.36 1.10
N THR A 19 5.00 -4.28 2.35
CA THR A 19 6.37 -4.66 2.70
C THR A 19 6.59 -6.17 2.76
N LYS A 20 5.53 -6.99 2.89
CA LYS A 20 5.64 -8.45 2.98
C LYS A 20 6.09 -9.10 1.67
N THR A 21 5.66 -8.58 0.51
CA THR A 21 5.95 -9.20 -0.80
C THR A 21 7.02 -8.43 -1.56
N VAL A 22 7.77 -9.13 -2.43
CA VAL A 22 8.80 -8.51 -3.28
C VAL A 22 8.19 -7.43 -4.19
N SER A 23 7.04 -7.71 -4.80
CA SER A 23 6.32 -6.76 -5.65
C SER A 23 5.85 -5.54 -4.86
N GLY A 24 5.33 -5.72 -3.64
CA GLY A 24 4.90 -4.61 -2.80
C GLY A 24 6.08 -3.72 -2.35
N LYS A 25 7.24 -4.31 -2.03
CA LYS A 25 8.47 -3.56 -1.73
C LYS A 25 8.90 -2.71 -2.93
N ARG A 26 8.83 -3.25 -4.16
CA ARG A 26 9.12 -2.50 -5.39
C ARG A 26 8.18 -1.30 -5.57
N ILE A 27 6.88 -1.46 -5.28
CA ILE A 27 5.90 -0.36 -5.32
C ILE A 27 6.27 0.75 -4.33
N ILE A 28 6.61 0.39 -3.09
CA ILE A 28 7.03 1.39 -2.08
C ILE A 28 8.30 2.11 -2.52
N LYS A 29 9.31 1.40 -3.05
CA LYS A 29 10.54 1.99 -3.57
C LYS A 29 10.26 2.98 -4.70
N TYR A 30 9.38 2.62 -5.63
CA TYR A 30 8.96 3.49 -6.73
C TYR A 30 8.25 4.75 -6.23
N ARG A 31 7.34 4.63 -5.26
CA ARG A 31 6.64 5.78 -4.66
C ARG A 31 7.59 6.71 -3.89
N ARG A 32 8.60 6.15 -3.21
CA ARG A 32 9.69 6.92 -2.58
C ARG A 32 10.54 7.67 -3.62
N LYS A 33 10.91 7.02 -4.72
CA LYS A 33 11.65 7.69 -5.83
C LYS A 33 10.86 8.87 -6.40
N LYS A 34 9.54 8.75 -6.49
CA LYS A 34 8.62 9.81 -6.91
C LYS A 34 8.31 10.84 -5.81
N LYS A 35 8.94 10.75 -4.64
CA LYS A 35 8.74 11.64 -3.48
C LYS A 35 7.25 11.83 -3.13
N ARG A 36 6.47 10.75 -3.21
CA ARG A 36 5.04 10.80 -2.82
C ARG A 36 4.95 10.98 -1.30
N ASN A 37 4.24 12.02 -0.86
CA ASN A 37 3.96 12.27 0.56
C ASN A 37 3.29 11.07 1.24
N LYS A 38 2.46 10.33 0.49
CA LYS A 38 1.78 9.11 0.96
C LYS A 38 2.27 7.88 0.20
N LEU A 39 2.93 6.95 0.91
CA LEU A 39 3.55 5.75 0.32
C LEU A 39 2.62 4.53 0.25
N SER A 40 1.70 4.41 1.19
CA SER A 40 0.66 3.37 1.24
C SER A 40 -0.70 4.02 1.32
N ILE A 41 -1.76 3.27 0.99
CA ILE A 41 -3.13 3.62 1.40
C ILE A 41 -3.17 3.79 2.92
#